data_AF-A0A965NHN2-F1
#
_entry.id   AF-A0A965NHN2-F1
#
_cell.length_a   1.000
_cell.length_b   1.000
_cell.length_c   1.000
_cell.angle_alpha   90.00
_cell.angle_beta   90.00
_cell.angle_gamma   90.00
#
_symmetry.space_group_name_H-M   'P 1'
#
loop_
_entity.id
_entity.type
_entity.pdbx_description
1 polymer ?
#
loop_
_entity_poly.entity_id
_entity_poly.type
_entity_poly.pdbx_seq_one_letter_code
_entity_poly.pdbx_strand_id
1 'polypeptide(L)'
;MKMLRGLKRGNPARYYKKQKYLKQIFDSEFFRTAIHRKQVLPSAGISDEAKFSLAESYLRDYADARLVVTSRIHCALPCLAMGVPVIFINGFDDYVDSCRFEGILELFHCIDIAPDGTITNNFGLKGKVDG
;
A
#
# COMPACT_ATOMS: atom_id res chain seq x y z
N MET A 1 -10.34 3.20 -39.17
CA MET A 1 -11.11 3.13 -37.91
C MET A 1 -10.21 2.57 -36.81
N LYS A 2 -9.40 3.42 -36.15
CA LYS A 2 -8.53 3.02 -35.02
C LYS A 2 -9.13 3.61 -33.74
N MET A 3 -9.85 2.78 -32.99
CA MET A 3 -10.44 3.16 -31.70
C MET A 3 -9.35 3.41 -30.64
N LEU A 4 -9.40 4.63 -30.10
CA LEU A 4 -8.96 5.10 -28.78
C LEU A 4 -8.46 4.02 -27.80
N ARG A 5 -7.14 3.77 -27.79
CA ARG A 5 -6.44 3.15 -26.65
C ARG A 5 -5.81 4.26 -25.82
N GLY A 6 -6.58 4.87 -24.92
CA GLY A 6 -6.08 6.01 -24.16
C GLY A 6 -6.83 6.38 -22.88
N LEU A 7 -7.81 5.59 -22.42
CA LEU A 7 -8.50 5.84 -21.15
C LEU A 7 -8.17 4.74 -20.13
N LYS A 8 -6.98 4.79 -19.52
CA LYS A 8 -6.80 4.21 -18.18
C LYS A 8 -7.29 5.22 -17.13
N ARG A 9 -8.57 5.62 -17.18
CA ARG A 9 -9.23 6.25 -16.03
C ARG A 9 -9.46 5.14 -15.01
N GLY A 10 -8.87 5.27 -13.82
CA GLY A 10 -9.06 4.29 -12.74
C GLY A 10 -10.54 4.01 -12.53
N ASN A 11 -10.89 2.76 -12.27
CA ASN A 11 -12.29 2.36 -12.07
C ASN A 11 -12.83 3.06 -10.80
N PRO A 12 -13.78 4.00 -10.93
CA PRO A 12 -14.28 4.78 -9.80
C PRO A 12 -14.91 3.88 -8.72
N ALA A 13 -15.55 2.78 -9.11
CA ALA A 13 -16.13 1.83 -8.16
C ALA A 13 -15.03 1.15 -7.29
N ARG A 14 -13.88 0.79 -7.88
CA ARG A 14 -12.73 0.27 -7.12
C ARG A 14 -12.20 1.31 -6.13
N TYR A 15 -12.14 2.58 -6.54
CA TYR A 15 -11.69 3.68 -5.67
C TYR A 15 -12.62 3.89 -4.47
N TYR A 16 -13.93 4.00 -4.70
CA TYR A 16 -14.90 4.15 -3.62
C TYR A 16 -14.94 2.93 -2.69
N LYS A 17 -14.85 1.71 -3.25
CA LYS A 17 -14.74 0.47 -2.47
C LYS A 17 -13.50 0.51 -1.56
N LYS A 18 -12.34 0.90 -2.09
CA LYS A 18 -11.11 1.08 -1.31
C LYS A 18 -11.27 2.09 -0.18
N GLN A 19 -11.81 3.28 -0.48
CA GLN A 19 -12.05 4.29 0.55
C GLN A 19 -13.00 3.81 1.64
N LYS A 20 -14.06 3.08 1.27
CA LYS A 20 -15.04 2.54 2.22
C LYS A 20 -14.38 1.64 3.26
N TYR A 21 -13.48 0.74 2.86
CA TYR A 21 -12.80 -0.16 3.80
C TYR A 21 -11.72 0.55 4.61
N LEU A 22 -10.95 1.44 3.97
CA LEU A 22 -9.93 2.22 4.70
C LEU A 22 -10.55 3.05 5.83
N LYS A 23 -11.72 3.65 5.64
CA LYS A 23 -12.44 4.39 6.69
C LYS A 23 -13.00 3.50 7.81
N GLN A 24 -13.11 2.19 7.59
CA GLN A 24 -13.48 1.23 8.64
C GLN A 24 -12.27 0.79 9.46
N ILE A 25 -11.08 0.84 8.87
CA ILE A 25 -9.81 0.41 9.49
C ILE A 25 -9.12 1.56 10.23
N PHE A 26 -9.12 2.76 9.65
CA PHE A 26 -8.41 3.94 10.16
C PHE A 26 -9.40 5.02 10.55
N ASP A 27 -9.09 5.76 11.61
CA ASP A 27 -9.89 6.91 12.03
C ASP A 27 -9.67 8.12 11.10
N SER A 28 -10.43 9.20 11.32
CA SER A 28 -10.30 10.41 10.50
C SER A 28 -8.99 11.15 10.73
N GLU A 29 -8.43 11.04 11.93
CA GLU A 29 -7.22 11.74 12.31
C GLU A 29 -6.00 11.17 11.59
N PHE A 30 -5.94 9.84 11.47
CA PHE A 30 -4.96 9.12 10.68
C PHE A 30 -4.89 9.67 9.25
N PHE A 31 -6.02 9.86 8.57
CA PHE A 31 -6.03 10.41 7.21
C PHE A 31 -5.65 11.89 7.16
N ARG A 32 -5.84 12.64 8.25
CA ARG A 32 -5.51 14.06 8.34
C ARG A 32 -4.00 14.26 8.49
N THR A 33 -3.33 13.39 9.23
CA THR A 33 -1.90 13.47 9.53
C THR A 33 -1.03 12.66 8.55
N ALA A 34 -1.62 11.70 7.82
CA ALA A 34 -0.89 10.85 6.90
C ALA A 34 -0.28 11.62 5.71
N ILE A 35 0.98 11.31 5.41
CA ILE A 35 1.66 11.76 4.19
C ILE A 35 1.43 10.73 3.09
N HIS A 36 0.89 11.18 1.95
CA HIS A 36 0.61 10.29 0.82
C HIS A 36 1.74 10.30 -0.20
N ARG A 37 2.36 9.13 -0.43
CA ARG A 37 3.38 8.91 -1.48
C ARG A 37 2.89 7.93 -2.54
N LYS A 38 3.24 8.20 -3.80
CA LYS A 38 2.90 7.35 -4.94
C LYS A 38 4.18 6.85 -5.62
N GLN A 39 4.45 5.56 -5.53
CA GLN A 39 5.59 4.91 -6.19
C GLN A 39 5.23 4.55 -7.64
N VAL A 40 5.07 5.58 -8.48
CA VAL A 40 4.88 5.40 -9.93
C VAL A 40 5.93 6.22 -10.66
N LEU A 41 6.80 5.51 -11.37
CA LEU A 41 7.79 6.10 -12.25
C LEU A 41 7.13 6.58 -13.56
N PRO A 42 7.58 7.71 -14.14
CA PRO A 42 7.29 8.08 -15.51
C PRO A 42 7.60 6.94 -16.49
N SER A 43 6.82 6.82 -17.56
CA SER A 43 6.92 5.71 -18.52
C SER A 43 8.16 5.77 -19.43
N ALA A 44 8.89 6.89 -19.46
CA ALA A 44 10.11 7.06 -20.25
C ALA A 44 11.03 8.14 -19.64
N GLY A 45 12.33 8.04 -19.91
CA GLY A 45 13.27 9.17 -19.80
C GLY A 45 13.92 9.41 -18.44
N ILE A 46 13.92 8.44 -17.52
CA ILE A 46 14.61 8.55 -16.23
C ILE A 46 15.88 7.71 -16.26
N SER A 47 17.02 8.35 -15.95
CA SER A 47 18.31 7.67 -15.81
C SER A 47 18.32 6.74 -14.60
N ASP A 48 19.28 5.82 -14.56
CA ASP A 48 19.39 4.90 -13.42
C ASP A 48 19.77 5.65 -12.14
N GLU A 49 20.62 6.68 -12.22
CA GLU A 49 21.00 7.54 -11.09
C GLU A 49 19.78 8.26 -10.50
N ALA A 50 18.86 8.73 -11.36
CA ALA A 50 17.62 9.35 -10.93
C ALA A 50 16.68 8.33 -10.26
N LYS A 51 16.66 7.07 -10.73
CA LYS A 51 15.89 5.99 -10.08
C LYS A 51 16.46 5.66 -8.71
N PHE A 52 17.78 5.54 -8.59
CA PHE A 52 18.44 5.28 -7.31
C PHE A 52 18.21 6.42 -6.33
N SER A 53 18.36 7.67 -6.76
CA SER A 53 18.07 8.85 -5.94
C SER A 53 16.62 8.86 -5.45
N LEU A 54 15.66 8.51 -6.31
CA LEU A 54 14.26 8.43 -5.93
C LEU A 54 14.01 7.28 -4.94
N ALA A 55 14.60 6.11 -5.19
CA ALA A 55 14.49 4.98 -4.28
C ALA A 55 15.05 5.33 -2.89
N GLU A 56 16.20 6.00 -2.84
CA GLU A 56 16.80 6.50 -1.60
C GLU A 56 15.88 7.49 -0.88
N SER A 57 15.23 8.41 -1.61
CA SER A 57 14.27 9.35 -1.01
C SER A 57 13.08 8.63 -0.37
N TYR A 58 12.58 7.54 -0.98
CA TYR A 58 11.52 6.74 -0.38
C TYR A 58 12.00 5.99 0.87
N LEU A 59 13.22 5.46 0.86
CA LEU A 59 13.79 4.80 2.03
C LEU A 59 13.95 5.77 3.20
N ARG A 60 14.37 7.01 2.95
CA ARG A 60 14.43 8.07 3.98
C ARG A 60 13.04 8.41 4.52
N ASP A 61 12.06 8.62 3.65
CA ASP A 61 10.66 8.84 4.07
C ASP A 61 10.15 7.69 4.96
N TYR A 62 10.49 6.45 4.63
CA TYR A 62 10.10 5.28 5.43
C TYR A 62 10.82 5.25 6.78
N ALA A 63 12.14 5.49 6.79
CA ALA A 63 12.95 5.49 8.01
C ALA A 63 12.48 6.55 9.04
N ASP A 64 11.98 7.69 8.57
CA ASP A 64 11.46 8.77 9.42
C ASP A 64 10.00 8.55 9.87
N ALA A 65 9.29 7.58 9.29
CA ALA A 65 7.87 7.37 9.56
C ALA A 65 7.64 6.64 10.89
N ARG A 66 6.63 7.09 11.66
CA ARG A 66 6.13 6.35 12.84
C ARG A 66 5.43 5.04 12.45
N LEU A 67 4.78 5.04 11.29
CA LEU A 67 4.02 3.92 10.74
C LEU A 67 3.89 4.08 9.23
N VAL A 68 4.12 3.00 8.49
CA VAL A 68 3.86 2.92 7.05
C VAL A 68 2.65 2.01 6.79
N VAL A 69 1.71 2.46 5.97
CA VAL A 69 0.56 1.65 5.51
C VAL A 69 0.62 1.49 4.00
N THR A 70 0.65 0.25 3.52
CA THR A 70 0.85 -0.01 2.08
C THR A 70 0.23 -1.32 1.62
N SER A 71 -0.15 -1.42 0.34
CA SER A 71 -0.45 -2.70 -0.32
C SER A 71 0.71 -3.20 -1.18
N ARG A 72 1.85 -2.51 -1.18
CA ARG A 72 3.03 -2.84 -1.98
C ARG A 72 4.08 -3.52 -1.12
N ILE A 73 4.35 -4.79 -1.41
CA ILE A 73 5.37 -5.58 -0.71
C ILE A 73 6.77 -4.93 -0.84
N HIS A 74 7.07 -4.31 -1.97
CA HIS A 74 8.31 -3.54 -2.19
C HIS A 74 8.46 -2.33 -1.26
N CYS A 75 7.40 -1.87 -0.62
CA CYS A 75 7.46 -0.84 0.43
C CYS A 75 7.49 -1.49 1.82
N ALA A 76 6.73 -2.58 2.01
CA ALA A 76 6.67 -3.26 3.30
C ALA A 76 7.97 -3.97 3.69
N LEU A 77 8.63 -4.65 2.76
CA LEU A 77 9.88 -5.37 3.02
C LEU A 77 11.02 -4.44 3.50
N PRO A 78 11.30 -3.29 2.85
CA PRO A 78 12.28 -2.35 3.38
C PRO A 78 11.92 -1.80 4.76
N CYS A 79 10.63 -1.48 5.02
CA CYS A 79 10.20 -0.99 6.33
C CYS A 79 10.48 -2.03 7.42
N LEU A 80 10.12 -3.29 7.16
CA LEU A 80 10.41 -4.40 8.06
C LEU A 80 11.91 -4.55 8.31
N ALA A 81 12.74 -4.49 7.27
CA ALA A 81 14.20 -4.60 7.39
C ALA A 81 14.82 -3.44 8.19
N MET A 82 14.25 -2.24 8.11
CA MET A 82 14.69 -1.06 8.86
C MET A 82 14.12 -0.97 10.27
N GLY A 83 13.23 -1.89 10.68
CA GLY A 83 12.55 -1.84 11.97
C GLY A 83 11.46 -0.76 12.06
N VAL A 84 11.00 -0.25 10.92
CA VAL A 84 9.91 0.72 10.84
C VAL A 84 8.57 -0.02 10.92
N PRO A 85 7.65 0.36 11.82
CA PRO A 85 6.34 -0.25 11.90
C PRO A 85 5.61 -0.16 10.56
N VAL A 86 5.11 -1.30 10.07
CA VAL A 86 4.39 -1.38 8.80
C VAL A 86 3.12 -2.21 8.92
N ILE A 87 2.02 -1.70 8.37
CA ILE A 87 0.78 -2.44 8.15
C ILE A 87 0.63 -2.70 6.65
N PHE A 88 0.59 -3.97 6.27
CA PHE A 88 0.31 -4.41 4.93
C PHE A 88 -1.20 -4.58 4.72
N ILE A 89 -1.75 -3.98 3.66
CA ILE A 89 -3.18 -4.10 3.31
C ILE A 89 -3.34 -5.05 2.14
N ASN A 90 -3.92 -6.22 2.41
CA ASN A 90 -4.22 -7.25 1.43
C ASN A 90 -5.70 -7.16 1.01
N GLY A 91 -5.98 -7.03 -0.30
CA GLY A 91 -7.36 -7.02 -0.81
C GLY A 91 -7.68 -5.99 -1.91
N PHE A 92 -6.70 -5.20 -2.37
CA PHE A 92 -6.91 -4.20 -3.44
C PHE A 92 -6.24 -4.52 -4.77
N ASP A 93 -5.37 -5.52 -4.80
CA ASP A 93 -4.59 -5.92 -5.97
C ASP A 93 -5.19 -7.18 -6.62
N ASP A 94 -5.12 -7.22 -7.95
CA ASP A 94 -5.62 -8.35 -8.75
C ASP A 94 -4.62 -9.51 -8.56
N TYR A 95 -5.09 -10.61 -7.95
CA TYR A 95 -4.39 -11.86 -7.63
C TYR A 95 -2.89 -11.86 -7.98
N VAL A 96 -2.06 -11.41 -7.02
CA VAL A 96 -0.62 -11.63 -7.12
C VAL A 96 -0.39 -13.10 -6.82
N ASP A 97 0.39 -13.79 -7.66
CA ASP A 97 0.74 -15.22 -7.54
C ASP A 97 1.02 -15.58 -6.07
N SER A 98 0.00 -16.10 -5.38
CA SER A 98 -0.03 -16.23 -3.92
C SER A 98 1.09 -17.14 -3.42
N CYS A 99 1.53 -18.07 -4.27
CA CYS A 99 2.66 -18.96 -4.03
C CYS A 99 4.01 -18.27 -3.82
N ARG A 100 4.20 -17.02 -4.30
CA ARG A 100 5.46 -16.27 -4.10
C ARG A 100 5.46 -15.40 -2.84
N PHE A 101 4.28 -15.19 -2.25
CA PHE A 101 4.11 -14.32 -1.08
C PHE A 101 3.76 -15.10 0.18
N GLU A 102 3.50 -16.40 0.03
CA GLU A 102 3.42 -17.36 1.13
C GLU A 102 4.71 -17.31 1.97
N GLY A 103 4.56 -17.28 3.30
CA GLY A 103 5.66 -17.05 4.26
C GLY A 103 6.10 -15.59 4.41
N ILE A 104 6.14 -14.78 3.34
CA ILE A 104 6.50 -13.35 3.45
C ILE A 104 5.40 -12.57 4.16
N LEU A 105 4.14 -12.84 3.86
CA LEU A 105 3.00 -12.15 4.48
C LEU A 105 2.91 -12.41 6.00
N GLU A 106 3.44 -13.55 6.47
CA GLU A 106 3.49 -13.90 7.88
C GLU A 106 4.44 -13.00 8.68
N LEU A 107 5.38 -12.32 8.00
CA LEU A 107 6.32 -11.38 8.62
C LEU A 107 5.71 -9.99 8.86
N PHE A 108 4.54 -9.70 8.31
CA PHE A 108 3.91 -8.39 8.41
C PHE A 108 2.74 -8.38 9.37
N HIS A 109 2.48 -7.21 9.96
CA HIS A 109 1.13 -6.90 10.43
C HIS A 109 0.23 -6.72 9.21
N CYS A 110 -0.68 -7.67 9.01
CA CYS A 110 -1.51 -7.75 7.83
C CYS A 110 -2.96 -7.42 8.18
N ILE A 111 -3.61 -6.65 7.31
CA ILE A 111 -5.06 -6.46 7.31
C ILE A 111 -5.59 -7.02 5.99
N ASP A 112 -6.40 -8.06 6.10
CA ASP A 112 -7.01 -8.76 4.98
C ASP A 112 -8.45 -8.27 4.78
N ILE A 113 -8.76 -7.90 3.54
CA ILE A 113 -10.09 -7.48 3.11
C ILE A 113 -10.59 -8.52 2.11
N ALA A 114 -11.47 -9.40 2.58
CA ALA A 114 -12.06 -10.44 1.76
C ALA A 114 -13.05 -9.87 0.72
N PRO A 115 -13.36 -10.61 -0.38
CA PRO A 115 -14.25 -10.12 -1.44
C PRO A 115 -15.66 -9.72 -0.96
N ASP A 116 -16.16 -10.41 0.07
CA ASP A 116 -17.43 -10.16 0.77
C ASP A 116 -17.40 -8.90 1.66
N GLY A 117 -16.20 -8.33 1.89
CA GLY A 117 -15.98 -7.16 2.73
C GLY A 117 -15.64 -7.47 4.17
N THR A 118 -15.45 -8.74 4.53
CA THR A 118 -14.93 -9.13 5.85
C THR A 118 -13.51 -8.60 6.03
N ILE A 119 -13.24 -7.95 7.17
CA ILE A 119 -11.94 -7.39 7.52
C ILE A 119 -11.36 -8.19 8.68
N THR A 120 -10.19 -8.77 8.50
CA THR A 120 -9.44 -9.49 9.53
C THR A 120 -8.03 -8.94 9.66
N ASN A 121 -7.35 -9.22 10.77
CA ASN A 121 -5.96 -8.86 10.97
C ASN A 121 -5.23 -9.90 11.82
N ASN A 122 -3.91 -10.00 11.69
CA ASN A 122 -3.09 -10.99 12.39
C ASN A 122 -2.41 -10.47 13.67
N PHE A 123 -2.73 -9.25 14.11
CA PHE A 123 -2.06 -8.58 15.24
C PHE A 123 -3.02 -8.11 16.33
N GLY A 124 -4.25 -8.61 16.33
CA GLY A 124 -5.23 -8.38 17.39
C GLY A 124 -5.79 -6.96 17.47
N LEU A 125 -5.79 -6.21 16.38
CA LEU A 125 -6.40 -4.88 16.32
C LEU A 125 -7.88 -4.95 16.72
N LYS A 126 -8.23 -4.20 17.78
CA LYS A 126 -9.62 -4.02 18.24
C LYS A 126 -10.04 -2.59 17.92
N GLY A 127 -10.92 -2.42 16.93
CA GLY A 127 -11.39 -1.10 16.49
C GLY A 127 -10.52 -0.49 15.39
N LYS A 128 -10.39 0.84 15.37
CA LYS A 128 -9.65 1.57 14.34
C LYS A 128 -8.24 1.91 14.78
N VAL A 129 -7.32 1.98 13.83
CA VAL A 129 -5.99 2.55 14.03
C VAL A 129 -6.10 4.07 14.14
N ASP A 130 -5.45 4.64 15.14
CA ASP A 130 -5.40 6.08 15.45
C ASP A 130 -4.19 6.78 14.82
N GLY A 131 -4.35 8.10 14.63
CA GLY A 131 -3.41 9.01 13.96
C GLY A 131 -2.47 9.77 14.87
#